data_AF-A0A1Q7X354-F1
#
_entry.id   AF-A0A1Q7X354-F1
#
_cell.length_a   1.000
_cell.length_b   1.000
_cell.length_c   1.000
_cell.angle_alpha   90.00
_cell.angle_beta   90.00
_cell.angle_gamma   90.00
#
_symmetry.space_group_name_H-M   'P 1'
#
loop_
_entity.id
_entity.type
_entity.pdbx_description
1 polymer ?
#
loop_
_entity_poly.entity_id
_entity_poly.type
_entity_poly.pdbx_seq_one_letter_code
_entity_poly.pdbx_strand_id
1 'polypeptide(L)'
;MPRRRCWRWTRTGPDERQCFGRSAWREVEGSACGLELPEFHVRLALDEADLSSPAGRDRALDEVVPVLAAMQESISRDELARLVADRLDADPGLVTRRVTGVARRGTPPAGAAKPDGGEPAGSAAPTRPLSGRERREQALLAMCIGSPVQGKEYLERLTAEHLSAPAVGRARDWLATHLEEPMSGLPREDEELVSLITQLVMRSEREPGGREAMELNFLQLEQAVIEGRIQAAKEGGGDPPVDLQRRRAELAERIAHWETAGAG
;
A
#
# COMPACT_ATOMS: atom_id res chain seq x y z
N MET A 1 57.22 -7.41 52.58
CA MET A 1 57.98 -7.97 51.43
C MET A 1 57.07 -7.99 50.19
N PRO A 2 57.61 -7.96 48.96
CA PRO A 2 57.36 -6.86 48.00
C PRO A 2 56.55 -7.23 46.73
N ARG A 3 56.36 -6.20 45.88
CA ARG A 3 56.07 -6.17 44.41
C ARG A 3 54.59 -6.19 44.01
N ARG A 4 54.00 -5.10 43.51
CA ARG A 4 54.18 -4.32 42.25
C ARG A 4 53.63 -4.99 40.98
N ARG A 5 52.52 -4.43 40.49
CA ARG A 5 52.09 -4.09 39.08
C ARG A 5 51.93 -5.27 38.10
N CYS A 6 50.89 -5.36 37.25
CA CYS A 6 50.43 -4.38 36.25
C CYS A 6 48.94 -4.61 35.83
N TRP A 7 48.21 -3.48 35.66
CA TRP A 7 47.29 -3.06 34.55
C TRP A 7 46.45 -4.13 33.82
N ARG A 8 45.16 -3.96 33.47
CA ARG A 8 44.35 -2.78 33.09
C ARG A 8 42.96 -3.33 32.77
N TRP A 9 41.87 -2.66 33.17
CA TRP A 9 40.63 -2.53 32.39
C TRP A 9 39.84 -1.37 33.01
N THR A 10 39.72 -0.27 32.28
CA THR A 10 38.92 0.90 32.64
C THR A 10 37.48 0.69 32.16
N ARG A 11 36.53 0.75 33.09
CA ARG A 11 35.18 1.26 32.80
C ARG A 11 34.61 1.84 34.10
N THR A 12 34.85 3.12 34.29
CA THR A 12 34.12 3.99 35.22
C THR A 12 32.67 4.09 34.75
N GLY A 13 31.73 3.67 35.59
CA GLY A 13 30.37 4.18 35.58
C GLY A 13 30.11 4.87 36.91
N PRO A 14 29.30 5.92 36.91
CA PRO A 14 28.43 6.15 38.04
C PRO A 14 26.96 6.20 37.58
N ASP A 15 26.16 5.45 38.32
CA ASP A 15 24.77 5.75 38.62
C ASP A 15 24.70 7.15 39.23
N GLU A 16 23.85 8.04 38.70
CA GLU A 16 22.89 8.82 39.49
C GLU A 16 22.10 9.83 38.64
N ARG A 17 20.79 9.65 38.71
CA ARG A 17 19.68 10.59 38.60
C ARG A 17 20.01 12.10 38.50
N GLN A 18 19.15 12.76 37.69
CA GLN A 18 18.79 14.18 37.65
C GLN A 18 19.61 15.08 36.71
N CYS A 19 18.98 15.41 35.57
CA CYS A 19 18.63 16.79 35.17
C CYS A 19 17.95 16.73 33.80
N PHE A 20 16.64 16.48 33.77
CA PHE A 20 15.80 16.74 32.59
C PHE A 20 15.61 18.27 32.49
N GLY A 21 16.65 18.94 32.03
CA GLY A 21 16.67 20.37 31.72
C GLY A 21 16.02 20.61 30.36
N ARG A 22 15.08 21.55 30.31
CA ARG A 22 14.27 22.01 29.18
C ARG A 22 15.07 22.65 28.03
N SER A 23 16.13 22.01 27.54
CA SER A 23 16.98 22.54 26.47
C SER A 23 17.33 21.52 25.38
N ALA A 24 16.77 20.31 25.41
CA ALA A 24 16.82 19.39 24.26
C ALA A 24 15.69 19.61 23.22
N TRP A 25 14.86 20.64 23.41
CA TRP A 25 13.77 21.04 22.51
C TRP A 25 14.24 21.99 21.40
N ARG A 26 15.47 21.82 20.90
CA ARG A 26 15.93 22.57 19.72
C ARG A 26 16.85 21.80 18.79
N GLU A 27 17.03 20.50 19.01
CA GLU A 27 17.95 19.68 18.19
C GLU A 27 17.34 18.35 17.72
N VAL A 28 16.03 18.16 17.92
CA VAL A 28 15.27 17.03 17.33
C VAL A 28 14.04 17.50 16.54
N GLU A 29 13.78 18.81 16.47
CA GLU A 29 12.80 19.43 15.55
C GLU A 29 13.41 19.63 14.14
N GLY A 30 14.01 18.56 13.60
CA GLY A 30 14.66 18.58 12.28
C GLY A 30 14.38 17.36 11.39
N SER A 31 13.66 16.33 11.88
CA SER A 31 13.39 15.11 11.10
C SER A 31 11.89 14.80 10.91
N ALA A 32 11.02 15.79 11.05
CA ALA A 32 9.77 15.80 10.30
C ALA A 32 10.11 16.33 8.90
N CYS A 33 10.50 15.43 7.99
CA CYS A 33 10.98 15.84 6.67
C CYS A 33 9.92 16.66 5.93
N GLY A 34 10.25 17.92 5.60
CA GLY A 34 9.59 18.69 4.57
C GLY A 34 9.93 18.12 3.20
N LEU A 35 9.37 16.95 2.88
CA LEU A 35 9.48 16.36 1.55
C LEU A 35 8.41 16.97 0.66
N GLU A 36 8.83 17.34 -0.55
CA GLU A 36 7.90 17.71 -1.61
C GLU A 36 6.95 16.53 -1.89
N LEU A 37 5.66 16.81 -2.11
CA LEU A 37 4.61 15.79 -2.29
C LEU A 37 4.98 14.67 -3.31
N PRO A 38 5.66 14.96 -4.44
CA PRO A 38 6.14 13.92 -5.36
C PRO A 38 7.18 12.97 -4.75
N GLU A 39 8.11 13.47 -3.93
CA GLU A 39 9.12 12.63 -3.25
C GLU A 39 8.47 11.69 -2.25
N PHE A 40 7.51 12.20 -1.47
CA PHE A 40 6.76 11.39 -0.52
C PHE A 40 6.00 10.26 -1.22
N HIS A 41 5.29 10.56 -2.32
CA HIS A 41 4.53 9.57 -3.09
C HIS A 41 5.46 8.51 -3.69
N VAL A 42 6.59 8.91 -4.28
CA VAL A 42 7.57 7.95 -4.84
C VAL A 42 8.08 6.99 -3.77
N ARG A 43 8.44 7.50 -2.57
CA ARG A 43 8.90 6.65 -1.47
C ARG A 43 7.83 5.69 -0.99
N LEU A 44 6.61 6.19 -0.80
CA LEU A 44 5.47 5.37 -0.37
C LEU A 44 5.20 4.22 -1.35
N ALA A 45 5.18 4.51 -2.65
CA ALA A 45 4.94 3.48 -3.68
C ALA A 45 6.05 2.42 -3.73
N LEU A 46 7.31 2.80 -3.51
CA LEU A 46 8.44 1.87 -3.46
C LEU A 46 8.44 1.02 -2.20
N ASP A 47 8.04 1.57 -1.06
CA ASP A 47 8.00 0.86 0.22
C ASP A 47 6.86 -0.16 0.28
N GLU A 48 5.74 0.10 -0.41
CA GLU A 48 4.60 -0.83 -0.47
C GLU A 48 4.79 -1.97 -1.50
N ALA A 49 5.75 -1.85 -2.42
CA ALA A 49 5.91 -2.80 -3.51
C ALA A 49 6.75 -4.05 -3.11
N ASP A 50 6.39 -5.21 -3.66
CA ASP A 50 7.26 -6.39 -3.61
C ASP A 50 8.45 -6.23 -4.57
N LEU A 51 9.56 -5.69 -4.06
CA LEU A 51 10.77 -5.49 -4.85
C LEU A 51 11.64 -6.75 -4.95
N SER A 52 11.23 -7.87 -4.34
CA SER A 52 11.94 -9.14 -4.46
C SER A 52 11.65 -9.86 -5.79
N SER A 53 10.53 -9.52 -6.46
CA SER A 53 10.13 -10.10 -7.74
C SER A 53 10.28 -9.12 -8.93
N PRO A 54 10.63 -9.61 -10.14
CA PRO A 54 10.68 -8.76 -11.34
C PRO A 54 9.33 -8.10 -11.66
N ALA A 55 8.23 -8.83 -11.50
CA ALA A 55 6.88 -8.32 -11.74
C ALA A 55 6.47 -7.23 -10.73
N GLY A 56 6.93 -7.34 -9.48
CA GLY A 56 6.70 -6.32 -8.46
C GLY A 56 7.52 -5.05 -8.71
N ARG A 57 8.77 -5.17 -9.19
CA ARG A 57 9.59 -4.03 -9.63
C ARG A 57 8.99 -3.32 -10.84
N ASP A 58 8.55 -4.07 -11.85
CA ASP A 58 7.89 -3.50 -13.04
C ASP A 58 6.62 -2.74 -12.65
N ARG A 59 5.81 -3.32 -11.75
CA ARG A 59 4.60 -2.67 -11.23
C ARG A 59 4.92 -1.40 -10.43
N ALA A 60 5.93 -1.45 -9.57
CA ALA A 60 6.38 -0.27 -8.81
C ALA A 60 6.85 0.85 -9.74
N LEU A 61 7.59 0.49 -10.81
CA LEU A 61 8.03 1.45 -11.83
C LEU A 61 6.83 2.10 -12.54
N ASP A 62 5.83 1.31 -12.94
CA ASP A 62 4.64 1.82 -13.61
C ASP A 62 3.81 2.76 -12.71
N GLU A 63 3.86 2.58 -11.38
CA GLU A 63 3.19 3.43 -10.39
C GLU A 63 3.92 4.78 -10.17
N VAL A 64 5.26 4.79 -10.13
CA VAL A 64 6.05 6.02 -9.87
C VAL A 64 6.28 6.87 -11.13
N VAL A 65 6.28 6.27 -12.32
CA VAL A 65 6.56 6.96 -13.58
C VAL A 65 5.62 8.15 -13.85
N PRO A 66 4.29 8.05 -13.64
CA PRO A 66 3.38 9.19 -13.80
C PRO A 66 3.68 10.35 -12.84
N VAL A 67 4.10 10.06 -11.61
CA VAL A 67 4.46 11.07 -10.60
C VAL A 67 5.68 11.85 -11.05
N LEU A 68 6.72 11.15 -11.51
CA LEU A 68 7.94 11.77 -12.06
C LEU A 68 7.66 12.53 -13.37
N ALA A 69 6.76 12.04 -14.21
CA ALA A 69 6.42 12.68 -15.49
C ALA A 69 5.64 13.99 -15.29
N ALA A 70 4.85 14.10 -14.22
CA ALA A 70 4.13 15.31 -13.86
C ALA A 70 5.05 16.42 -13.31
N MET A 71 6.25 16.06 -12.84
CA MET A 71 7.26 17.02 -12.41
C MET A 71 7.92 17.70 -13.62
N GLN A 72 8.15 19.01 -13.51
CA GLN A 72 8.98 19.74 -14.47
C GLN A 72 10.39 19.14 -14.52
N GLU A 73 11.04 19.23 -15.68
CA GLU A 73 12.44 18.84 -15.86
C GLU A 73 13.31 19.66 -14.91
N SER A 74 13.90 18.98 -13.92
CA SER A 74 14.59 19.60 -12.79
C SER A 74 15.57 18.61 -12.17
N ILE A 75 16.58 19.14 -11.47
CA ILE A 75 17.57 18.34 -10.73
C ILE A 75 16.86 17.42 -9.71
N SER A 76 15.82 17.91 -9.02
CA SER A 76 15.06 17.12 -8.06
C SER A 76 14.36 15.91 -8.71
N ARG A 77 13.82 16.06 -9.92
CA ARG A 77 13.25 14.95 -10.68
C ARG A 77 14.31 13.92 -11.08
N ASP A 78 15.51 14.38 -11.45
CA ASP A 78 16.62 13.48 -11.81
C ASP A 78 17.15 12.71 -10.60
N GLU A 79 17.28 13.35 -9.43
CA GLU A 79 17.67 12.66 -8.19
C GLU A 79 16.62 11.63 -7.75
N LEU A 80 15.32 11.95 -7.86
CA LEU A 80 14.26 10.99 -7.59
C LEU A 80 14.25 9.82 -8.59
N ALA A 81 14.53 10.08 -9.87
CA ALA A 81 14.64 9.03 -10.88
C ALA A 81 15.83 8.08 -10.59
N ARG A 82 16.96 8.61 -10.10
CA ARG A 82 18.10 7.77 -9.65
C ARG A 82 17.75 6.96 -8.42
N LEU A 83 17.09 7.56 -7.43
CA LEU A 83 16.60 6.85 -6.24
C LEU A 83 15.67 5.68 -6.62
N VAL A 84 14.76 5.90 -7.57
CA VAL A 84 13.89 4.84 -8.11
C VAL A 84 14.71 3.74 -8.77
N ALA A 85 15.67 4.09 -9.62
CA ALA A 85 16.53 3.11 -10.30
C ALA A 85 17.32 2.26 -9.30
N ASP A 86 17.94 2.89 -8.30
CA ASP A 86 18.71 2.23 -7.24
C ASP A 86 17.83 1.29 -6.42
N ARG A 87 16.62 1.73 -6.04
CA ARG A 87 15.71 0.94 -5.20
C ARG A 87 15.11 -0.25 -5.96
N LEU A 88 14.90 -0.10 -7.27
CA LEU A 88 14.38 -1.15 -8.16
C LEU A 88 15.48 -2.07 -8.72
N ASP A 89 16.76 -1.80 -8.44
CA ASP A 89 17.91 -2.51 -9.05
C ASP A 89 17.81 -2.51 -10.59
N ALA A 90 17.49 -1.33 -11.15
CA ALA A 90 17.24 -1.13 -12.57
C ALA A 90 18.21 -0.12 -13.19
N ASP A 91 18.39 -0.18 -14.51
CA ASP A 91 19.19 0.80 -15.25
C ASP A 91 18.54 2.21 -15.16
N PRO A 92 19.27 3.26 -14.74
CA PRO A 92 18.71 4.62 -14.66
C PRO A 92 18.20 5.17 -16.01
N GLY A 93 18.78 4.70 -17.12
CA GLY A 93 18.35 5.03 -18.48
C GLY A 93 16.97 4.44 -18.82
N LEU A 94 16.62 3.26 -18.28
CA LEU A 94 15.29 2.67 -18.40
C LEU A 94 14.21 3.56 -17.77
N VAL A 95 14.46 4.01 -16.53
CA VAL A 95 13.53 4.88 -15.77
C VAL A 95 13.32 6.19 -16.53
N THR A 96 14.42 6.83 -16.95
CA THR A 96 14.39 8.08 -17.72
C THR A 96 13.62 7.93 -19.04
N ARG A 97 13.82 6.80 -19.75
CA ARG A 97 13.11 6.49 -21.00
C ARG A 97 11.61 6.29 -20.77
N ARG A 98 11.20 5.63 -19.68
CA ARG A 98 9.77 5.44 -19.33
C ARG A 98 9.10 6.77 -19.00
N VAL A 99 9.74 7.61 -18.17
CA VAL A 99 9.23 8.93 -17.78
C VAL A 99 9.07 9.85 -19.00
N THR A 100 10.10 9.93 -19.85
CA THR A 100 10.03 10.74 -21.09
C THR A 100 9.02 10.19 -22.09
N GLY A 101 8.83 8.87 -22.16
CA GLY A 101 7.81 8.24 -22.99
C GLY A 101 6.38 8.60 -22.57
N VAL A 102 6.11 8.72 -21.27
CA VAL A 102 4.81 9.18 -20.74
C VAL A 102 4.61 10.67 -20.98
N ALA A 103 5.61 11.51 -20.70
CA ALA A 103 5.54 12.96 -20.94
C ALA A 103 5.25 13.29 -22.41
N ARG A 104 5.87 12.56 -23.36
CA ARG A 104 5.62 12.75 -24.80
C ARG A 104 4.23 12.31 -25.26
N ARG A 105 3.62 11.32 -24.60
CA ARG A 105 2.23 10.89 -24.88
C ARG A 105 1.18 11.85 -24.32
N GLY A 106 1.55 12.67 -23.33
CA GLY A 106 0.71 13.74 -22.76
C GLY A 106 0.74 15.06 -23.54
N THR A 107 1.60 15.21 -24.54
CA THR A 107 1.69 16.41 -25.39
C THR A 107 0.98 16.14 -26.73
N PRO A 108 -0.10 16.87 -27.08
CA PRO A 108 -0.68 16.75 -28.41
C PRO A 108 0.33 17.22 -29.47
N PRO A 109 0.61 16.45 -30.54
CA PRO A 109 1.32 17.00 -31.69
C PRO A 109 0.41 18.03 -32.37
N ALA A 110 0.89 19.26 -32.47
CA ALA A 110 0.26 20.28 -33.30
C ALA A 110 0.43 19.89 -34.78
N GLY A 111 -0.65 19.44 -35.39
CA GLY A 111 -0.85 19.42 -36.84
C GLY A 111 -0.61 18.07 -37.54
N ALA A 112 -1.70 17.36 -37.85
CA ALA A 112 -2.01 16.86 -39.20
C ALA A 112 -3.33 16.05 -39.20
N ALA A 113 -4.32 16.60 -39.92
CA ALA A 113 -5.40 15.96 -40.68
C ALA A 113 -6.24 14.80 -40.10
N LYS A 114 -7.56 15.03 -40.04
CA LYS A 114 -8.60 14.00 -40.02
C LYS A 114 -8.48 13.04 -41.22
N PRO A 115 -8.96 11.80 -41.07
CA PRO A 115 -10.17 11.45 -41.80
C PRO A 115 -11.27 10.86 -40.92
N ASP A 116 -12.47 11.02 -41.44
CA ASP A 116 -13.78 10.56 -40.97
C ASP A 116 -13.84 9.04 -40.79
N GLY A 117 -14.55 8.56 -39.76
CA GLY A 117 -14.91 7.14 -39.65
C GLY A 117 -15.20 6.63 -38.23
N GLY A 118 -16.49 6.65 -37.86
CA GLY A 118 -17.12 5.66 -36.98
C GLY A 118 -16.85 5.76 -35.47
N GLU A 119 -17.83 6.24 -34.72
CA GLU A 119 -17.98 5.95 -33.29
C GLU A 119 -18.02 4.43 -33.04
N PRO A 120 -17.40 3.99 -31.94
CA PRO A 120 -18.23 3.50 -30.86
C PRO A 120 -18.05 4.36 -29.61
N ALA A 121 -19.18 4.82 -29.08
CA ALA A 121 -19.32 5.32 -27.74
C ALA A 121 -18.86 4.24 -26.75
N GLY A 122 -17.88 4.62 -25.94
CA GLY A 122 -17.29 3.79 -24.91
C GLY A 122 -16.21 4.61 -24.21
N SER A 123 -16.59 5.80 -23.72
CA SER A 123 -15.72 6.59 -22.86
C SER A 123 -15.61 5.86 -21.52
N ALA A 124 -14.75 4.85 -21.48
CA ALA A 124 -14.21 4.36 -20.24
C ALA A 124 -13.38 5.51 -19.68
N ALA A 125 -13.93 6.18 -18.66
CA ALA A 125 -13.16 7.09 -17.83
C ALA A 125 -11.86 6.37 -17.41
N PRO A 126 -10.72 7.06 -17.37
CA PRO A 126 -9.46 6.44 -16.96
C PRO A 126 -9.65 5.86 -15.56
N THR A 127 -9.64 4.54 -15.45
CA THR A 127 -9.79 3.82 -14.19
C THR A 127 -8.66 4.28 -13.28
N ARG A 128 -9.01 4.99 -12.20
CA ARG A 128 -8.04 5.38 -11.17
C ARG A 128 -7.31 4.12 -10.71
N PRO A 129 -5.97 4.13 -10.60
CA PRO A 129 -5.26 3.00 -10.01
C PRO A 129 -5.78 2.74 -8.59
N LEU A 130 -6.02 1.47 -8.28
CA LEU A 130 -6.48 1.06 -6.96
C LEU A 130 -5.39 1.35 -5.92
N SER A 131 -5.78 1.98 -4.82
CA SER A 131 -4.94 2.14 -3.63
C SER A 131 -4.52 0.77 -3.08
N GLY A 132 -3.43 0.74 -2.30
CA GLY A 132 -3.00 -0.49 -1.61
C GLY A 132 -4.12 -1.11 -0.75
N ARG A 133 -4.95 -0.28 -0.12
CA ARG A 133 -6.12 -0.72 0.65
C ARG A 133 -7.18 -1.39 -0.23
N GLU A 134 -7.62 -0.74 -1.31
CA GLU A 134 -8.59 -1.31 -2.26
C GLU A 134 -8.09 -2.63 -2.87
N ARG A 135 -6.77 -2.72 -3.14
CA ARG A 135 -6.14 -3.96 -3.62
C ARG A 135 -6.25 -5.10 -2.59
N ARG A 136 -6.03 -4.83 -1.30
CA ARG A 136 -6.16 -5.83 -0.23
C ARG A 136 -7.61 -6.28 -0.06
N GLU A 137 -8.56 -5.34 -0.04
CA GLU A 137 -9.99 -5.65 0.03
C GLU A 137 -10.41 -6.61 -1.08
N GLN A 138 -10.04 -6.31 -2.33
CA GLN A 138 -10.35 -7.19 -3.47
C GLN A 138 -9.58 -8.51 -3.42
N ALA A 139 -8.34 -8.52 -2.92
CA ALA A 139 -7.57 -9.75 -2.77
C ALA A 139 -8.24 -10.71 -1.76
N LEU A 140 -8.69 -10.19 -0.60
CA LEU A 140 -9.39 -11.01 0.39
C LEU A 140 -10.70 -11.59 -0.17
N LEU A 141 -11.51 -10.78 -0.87
CA LEU A 141 -12.75 -11.28 -1.49
C LEU A 141 -12.47 -12.33 -2.57
N ALA A 142 -11.45 -12.13 -3.41
CA ALA A 142 -11.04 -13.12 -4.41
C ALA A 142 -10.57 -14.43 -3.77
N MET A 143 -9.78 -14.34 -2.68
CA MET A 143 -9.36 -15.51 -1.92
C MET A 143 -10.55 -16.26 -1.32
N CYS A 144 -11.56 -15.54 -0.80
CA CYS A 144 -12.79 -16.15 -0.29
C CYS A 144 -13.55 -16.93 -1.37
N ILE A 145 -13.58 -16.43 -2.61
CA ILE A 145 -14.16 -17.15 -3.76
C ILE A 145 -13.31 -18.39 -4.08
N GLY A 146 -11.98 -18.26 -4.08
CA GLY A 146 -11.06 -19.37 -4.39
C GLY A 146 -11.07 -20.49 -3.36
N SER A 147 -11.49 -20.23 -2.12
CA SER A 147 -11.65 -21.23 -1.06
C SER A 147 -12.91 -20.96 -0.24
N PRO A 148 -14.11 -21.34 -0.76
CA PRO A 148 -15.40 -20.99 -0.14
C PRO A 148 -15.59 -21.49 1.29
N VAL A 149 -15.04 -22.67 1.62
CA VAL A 149 -15.16 -23.25 2.97
C VAL A 149 -14.47 -22.37 4.01
N GLN A 150 -13.31 -21.82 3.69
CA GLN A 150 -12.54 -20.94 4.58
C GLN A 150 -13.03 -19.49 4.48
N GLY A 151 -13.38 -19.05 3.28
CA GLY A 151 -13.81 -17.68 2.99
C GLY A 151 -15.07 -17.25 3.73
N LYS A 152 -16.01 -18.18 4.04
CA LYS A 152 -17.24 -17.87 4.80
C LYS A 152 -16.94 -17.19 6.13
N GLU A 153 -15.96 -17.70 6.88
CA GLU A 153 -15.55 -17.12 8.18
C GLU A 153 -15.09 -15.65 8.03
N TYR A 154 -14.32 -15.36 6.98
CA TYR A 154 -13.78 -14.02 6.75
C TYR A 154 -14.83 -13.03 6.25
N LEU A 155 -15.78 -13.48 5.42
CA LEU A 155 -16.90 -12.64 4.99
C LEU A 155 -17.79 -12.21 6.17
N GLU A 156 -17.99 -13.09 7.15
CA GLU A 156 -18.74 -12.77 8.37
C GLU A 156 -17.99 -11.76 9.28
N ARG A 157 -16.65 -11.85 9.32
CA ARG A 157 -15.81 -10.93 10.09
C ARG A 157 -15.69 -9.55 9.43
N LEU A 158 -15.84 -9.45 8.11
CA LEU A 158 -15.74 -8.19 7.37
C LEU A 158 -16.92 -7.24 7.63
N THR A 159 -16.66 -6.21 8.44
CA THR A 159 -17.56 -5.06 8.62
C THR A 159 -17.40 -4.00 7.51
N ALA A 160 -18.36 -3.07 7.43
CA ALA A 160 -18.31 -1.95 6.48
C ALA A 160 -17.10 -1.02 6.69
N GLU A 161 -16.56 -0.93 7.91
CA GLU A 161 -15.38 -0.09 8.18
C GLU A 161 -14.13 -0.60 7.48
N HIS A 162 -14.05 -1.91 7.22
CA HIS A 162 -12.94 -2.51 6.47
C HIS A 162 -12.95 -2.13 5.00
N LEU A 163 -14.12 -1.75 4.45
CA LEU A 163 -14.31 -1.59 3.02
C LEU A 163 -14.29 -0.10 2.64
N SER A 164 -13.41 0.24 1.70
CA SER A 164 -13.17 1.63 1.29
C SER A 164 -14.23 2.17 0.33
N ALA A 165 -14.89 1.29 -0.43
CA ALA A 165 -15.85 1.68 -1.46
C ALA A 165 -17.21 0.95 -1.29
N PRO A 166 -18.35 1.64 -1.51
CA PRO A 166 -19.68 1.02 -1.42
C PRO A 166 -19.89 -0.19 -2.34
N ALA A 167 -19.26 -0.19 -3.53
CA ALA A 167 -19.29 -1.33 -4.44
C ALA A 167 -18.69 -2.60 -3.84
N VAL A 168 -17.61 -2.47 -3.05
CA VAL A 168 -16.98 -3.60 -2.36
C VAL A 168 -17.89 -4.13 -1.24
N GLY A 169 -18.62 -3.23 -0.55
CA GLY A 169 -19.66 -3.61 0.40
C GLY A 169 -20.76 -4.45 -0.22
N ARG A 170 -21.30 -4.01 -1.36
CA ARG A 170 -22.30 -4.78 -2.13
C ARG A 170 -21.74 -6.12 -2.60
N ALA A 171 -20.49 -6.16 -3.04
CA ALA A 171 -19.83 -7.42 -3.42
C ALA A 171 -19.69 -8.38 -2.24
N ARG A 172 -19.29 -7.91 -1.05
CA ARG A 172 -19.27 -8.74 0.17
C ARG A 172 -20.66 -9.31 0.47
N ASP A 173 -21.69 -8.48 0.44
CA ASP A 173 -23.08 -8.90 0.71
C ASP A 173 -23.57 -9.96 -0.26
N TRP A 174 -23.27 -9.77 -1.53
CA TRP A 174 -23.54 -10.76 -2.56
C TRP A 174 -22.82 -12.09 -2.28
N LEU A 175 -21.51 -12.02 -2.02
CA LEU A 175 -20.67 -13.19 -1.77
C LEU A 175 -21.05 -13.93 -0.48
N ALA A 176 -21.60 -13.26 0.53
CA ALA A 176 -22.08 -13.91 1.74
C ALA A 176 -23.17 -14.96 1.46
N THR A 177 -23.92 -14.82 0.36
CA THR A 177 -25.00 -15.73 -0.03
C THR A 177 -24.68 -16.56 -1.28
N HIS A 178 -23.74 -16.11 -2.13
CA HIS A 178 -23.43 -16.73 -3.42
C HIS A 178 -21.96 -17.15 -3.57
N LEU A 179 -21.26 -17.47 -2.47
CA LEU A 179 -19.80 -17.67 -2.50
C LEU A 179 -19.34 -18.79 -3.44
N GLU A 180 -20.10 -19.88 -3.53
CA GLU A 180 -19.76 -21.05 -4.36
C GLU A 180 -20.09 -20.83 -5.85
N GLU A 181 -21.10 -20.01 -6.14
CA GLU A 181 -21.51 -19.65 -7.50
C GLU A 181 -21.68 -18.13 -7.62
N PRO A 182 -20.57 -17.35 -7.52
CA PRO A 182 -20.63 -15.90 -7.40
C PRO A 182 -21.24 -15.20 -8.62
N MET A 183 -21.27 -15.86 -9.78
CA MET A 183 -21.88 -15.32 -11.00
C MET A 183 -23.38 -15.63 -11.14
N SER A 184 -23.91 -16.53 -10.31
CA SER A 184 -25.27 -17.07 -10.45
C SER A 184 -26.30 -16.11 -9.87
N GLY A 185 -27.21 -15.59 -10.72
CA GLY A 185 -28.30 -14.71 -10.28
C GLY A 185 -27.93 -13.23 -10.09
N LEU A 186 -26.73 -12.80 -10.54
CA LEU A 186 -26.30 -11.40 -10.43
C LEU A 186 -27.30 -10.42 -11.07
N PRO A 187 -27.64 -9.30 -10.40
CA PRO A 187 -28.52 -8.27 -10.96
C PRO A 187 -27.79 -7.55 -12.11
N ARG A 188 -28.25 -7.81 -13.34
CA ARG A 188 -27.57 -7.33 -14.57
C ARG A 188 -27.61 -5.82 -14.73
N GLU A 189 -28.57 -5.17 -14.07
CA GLU A 189 -28.71 -3.71 -14.00
C GLU A 189 -27.64 -3.03 -13.15
N ASP A 190 -26.98 -3.78 -12.24
CA ASP A 190 -25.88 -3.27 -11.41
C ASP A 190 -24.53 -3.56 -12.09
N GLU A 191 -24.25 -2.82 -13.17
CA GLU A 191 -23.05 -3.01 -13.98
C GLU A 191 -21.75 -2.95 -13.16
N GLU A 192 -21.71 -2.11 -12.12
CA GLU A 192 -20.55 -1.96 -11.24
C GLU A 192 -20.32 -3.22 -10.40
N LEU A 193 -21.38 -3.79 -9.81
CA LEU A 193 -21.32 -5.05 -9.06
C LEU A 193 -20.96 -6.22 -9.98
N VAL A 194 -21.61 -6.31 -11.15
CA VAL A 194 -21.33 -7.38 -12.14
C VAL A 194 -19.87 -7.34 -12.56
N SER A 195 -19.34 -6.15 -12.87
CA SER A 195 -17.94 -5.96 -13.24
C SER A 195 -16.99 -6.34 -12.10
N LEU A 196 -17.27 -5.92 -10.87
CA LEU A 196 -16.44 -6.23 -9.71
C LEU A 196 -16.42 -7.73 -9.40
N ILE A 197 -17.59 -8.39 -9.37
CA ILE A 197 -17.67 -9.84 -9.12
C ILE A 197 -16.95 -10.61 -10.22
N THR A 198 -17.10 -10.21 -11.48
CA THR A 198 -16.36 -10.82 -12.60
C THR A 198 -14.84 -10.72 -12.38
N GLN A 199 -14.34 -9.55 -11.99
CA GLN A 199 -12.91 -9.34 -11.71
C GLN A 199 -12.43 -10.20 -10.54
N LEU A 200 -13.23 -10.31 -9.47
CA LEU A 200 -12.89 -11.12 -8.30
C LEU A 200 -12.83 -12.61 -8.62
N VAL A 201 -13.78 -13.12 -9.44
CA VAL A 201 -13.75 -14.51 -9.92
C VAL A 201 -12.49 -14.76 -10.75
N MET A 202 -12.20 -13.92 -11.74
CA MET A 202 -11.00 -14.06 -12.58
C MET A 202 -9.69 -13.99 -11.77
N ARG A 203 -9.69 -13.29 -10.64
CA ARG A 203 -8.55 -13.21 -9.73
C ARG A 203 -8.44 -14.44 -8.85
N SER A 204 -9.56 -14.95 -8.34
CA SER A 204 -9.61 -16.14 -7.47
C SER A 204 -8.99 -17.38 -8.11
N GLU A 205 -9.12 -17.51 -9.44
CA GLU A 205 -8.52 -18.60 -10.22
C GLU A 205 -6.98 -18.55 -10.25
N ARG A 206 -6.39 -17.36 -10.11
CA ARG A 206 -4.93 -17.14 -10.15
C ARG A 206 -4.29 -17.17 -8.77
N GLU A 207 -5.06 -16.81 -7.75
CA GLU A 207 -4.62 -16.67 -6.36
C GLU A 207 -5.57 -17.48 -5.44
N PRO A 208 -5.49 -18.83 -5.43
CA PRO A 208 -6.27 -19.63 -4.49
C PRO A 208 -5.83 -19.31 -3.06
N GLY A 209 -6.74 -18.77 -2.26
CA GLY A 209 -6.44 -18.33 -0.91
C GLY A 209 -6.30 -19.49 0.07
N GLY A 210 -5.12 -19.64 0.66
CA GLY A 210 -4.91 -20.43 1.88
C GLY A 210 -5.39 -19.67 3.12
N ARG A 211 -5.66 -20.39 4.22
CA ARG A 211 -6.17 -19.80 5.46
C ARG A 211 -5.24 -18.73 6.01
N GLU A 212 -3.94 -18.99 5.93
CA GLU A 212 -2.86 -18.12 6.39
C GLU A 212 -2.83 -16.81 5.60
N ALA A 213 -2.96 -16.90 4.28
CA ALA A 213 -3.00 -15.73 3.39
C ALA A 213 -4.25 -14.87 3.64
N MET A 214 -5.41 -15.51 3.88
CA MET A 214 -6.64 -14.80 4.22
C MET A 214 -6.54 -14.10 5.58
N GLU A 215 -6.00 -14.76 6.61
CA GLU A 215 -5.83 -14.14 7.94
C GLU A 215 -4.88 -12.96 7.87
N LEU A 216 -3.73 -13.09 7.19
CA LEU A 216 -2.80 -11.98 7.00
C LEU A 216 -3.49 -10.78 6.32
N ASN A 217 -4.24 -11.02 5.24
CA ASN A 217 -4.93 -9.96 4.52
C ASN A 217 -6.01 -9.29 5.38
N PHE A 218 -6.78 -10.09 6.13
CA PHE A 218 -7.76 -9.58 7.08
C PHE A 218 -7.11 -8.70 8.17
N LEU A 219 -5.97 -9.12 8.74
CA LEU A 219 -5.27 -8.34 9.76
C LEU A 219 -4.75 -7.00 9.24
N GLN A 220 -4.29 -6.96 7.98
CA GLN A 220 -3.89 -5.72 7.33
C GLN A 220 -5.08 -4.77 7.10
N LEU A 221 -6.29 -5.29 6.86
CA LEU A 221 -7.50 -4.46 6.79
C LEU A 221 -7.91 -3.92 8.16
N GLU A 222 -7.83 -4.73 9.21
CA GLU A 222 -8.05 -4.28 10.60
C GLU A 222 -7.06 -3.18 11.00
N GLN A 223 -5.78 -3.33 10.63
CA GLN A 223 -4.77 -2.31 10.86
C GLN A 223 -5.15 -1.00 10.16
N ALA A 224 -5.60 -1.05 8.90
CA ALA A 224 -6.03 0.13 8.17
C ALA A 224 -7.25 0.84 8.82
N VAL A 225 -8.18 0.08 9.41
CA VAL A 225 -9.31 0.66 10.18
C VAL A 225 -8.78 1.43 11.40
N ILE A 226 -7.87 0.84 12.17
CA ILE A 226 -7.32 1.49 13.36
C ILE A 226 -6.52 2.73 12.98
N GLU A 227 -5.72 2.66 11.92
CA GLU A 227 -4.95 3.80 11.43
C GLU A 227 -5.87 4.94 10.97
N GLY A 228 -6.96 4.62 10.26
CA GLY A 228 -7.98 5.60 9.88
C GLY A 228 -8.63 6.27 11.11
N ARG A 229 -8.98 5.50 12.14
CA ARG A 229 -9.54 6.03 13.39
C ARG A 229 -8.56 6.92 14.16
N ILE A 230 -7.27 6.54 14.19
CA ILE A 230 -6.19 7.35 14.78
C ILE A 230 -6.05 8.67 14.01
N GLN A 231 -6.05 8.61 12.68
CA GLN A 231 -5.90 9.79 11.84
C GLN A 231 -7.08 10.75 11.99
N ALA A 232 -8.31 10.23 12.00
CA ALA A 232 -9.51 11.02 12.26
C ALA A 232 -9.49 11.72 13.63
N ALA A 233 -8.97 11.06 14.68
CA ALA A 233 -8.82 11.67 16.00
C ALA A 233 -7.82 12.85 15.98
N LYS A 234 -6.71 12.71 15.26
CA LYS A 234 -5.71 13.78 15.08
C LYS A 234 -6.26 14.97 14.31
N GLU A 235 -6.99 14.71 13.23
CA GLU A 235 -7.63 15.75 12.42
C GLU A 235 -8.71 16.50 13.20
N GLY A 236 -9.38 15.83 14.14
CA GLY A 236 -10.28 16.44 15.11
C GLY A 236 -9.60 17.29 16.19
N GLY A 237 -8.27 17.43 16.16
CA GLY A 237 -7.49 18.25 17.09
C GLY A 237 -7.23 17.61 18.46
N GLY A 238 -7.50 16.30 18.60
CA GLY A 238 -7.25 15.54 19.82
C GLY A 238 -6.07 14.59 19.71
N ASP A 239 -5.54 14.16 20.85
CA ASP A 239 -4.60 13.04 20.88
C ASP A 239 -5.34 11.73 20.58
N PRO A 240 -4.73 10.81 19.81
CA PRO A 240 -5.31 9.50 19.59
C PRO A 240 -5.53 8.77 20.93
N PRO A 241 -6.70 8.16 21.16
CA PRO A 241 -6.95 7.34 22.34
C PRO A 241 -5.86 6.28 22.55
N VAL A 242 -5.37 6.15 23.79
CA VAL A 242 -4.32 5.18 24.17
C VAL A 242 -4.71 3.75 23.78
N ASP A 243 -6.00 3.41 23.87
CA ASP A 243 -6.50 2.10 23.49
C ASP A 243 -6.35 1.81 21.99
N LEU A 244 -6.48 2.82 21.12
CA LEU A 244 -6.23 2.63 19.68
C LEU A 244 -4.75 2.39 19.40
N GLN A 245 -3.86 3.10 20.11
CA GLN A 245 -2.42 2.88 19.98
C GLN A 245 -2.00 1.48 20.47
N ARG A 246 -2.57 1.01 21.58
CA ARG A 246 -2.35 -0.35 22.09
C ARG A 246 -2.80 -1.39 21.07
N ARG A 247 -4.02 -1.27 20.55
CA ARG A 247 -4.55 -2.21 19.54
C ARG A 247 -3.72 -2.21 18.25
N ARG A 248 -3.21 -1.04 17.82
CA ARG A 248 -2.29 -0.94 16.68
C ARG A 248 -1.01 -1.75 16.90
N ALA A 249 -0.42 -1.65 18.10
CA ALA A 249 0.78 -2.42 18.44
C ALA A 249 0.50 -3.94 18.47
N GLU A 250 -0.61 -4.35 19.09
CA GLU A 250 -1.04 -5.76 19.13
C GLU A 250 -1.27 -6.34 17.74
N LEU A 251 -1.90 -5.58 16.82
CA LEU A 251 -2.08 -6.01 15.44
C LEU A 251 -0.76 -6.10 14.68
N ALA A 252 0.17 -5.17 14.88
CA ALA A 252 1.47 -5.21 14.22
C ALA A 252 2.27 -6.46 14.63
N GLU A 253 2.23 -6.85 15.91
CA GLU A 253 2.86 -8.09 16.39
C GLU A 253 2.21 -9.34 15.76
N ARG A 254 0.88 -9.36 15.64
CA ARG A 254 0.15 -10.47 14.99
C ARG A 254 0.51 -10.58 13.51
N ILE A 255 0.55 -9.47 12.78
CA ILE A 255 0.93 -9.43 11.36
C ILE A 255 2.34 -9.99 11.18
N ALA A 256 3.31 -9.52 11.97
CA ALA A 256 4.69 -10.01 11.92
C ALA A 256 4.79 -11.52 12.17
N HIS A 257 3.99 -12.05 13.10
CA HIS A 257 3.91 -13.50 13.34
C HIS A 257 3.44 -14.27 12.10
N TRP A 258 2.41 -13.78 11.40
CA TRP A 258 1.87 -14.45 10.22
C TRP A 258 2.76 -14.30 8.97
N GLU A 259 3.44 -13.17 8.82
CA GLU A 259 4.42 -12.98 7.73
C GLU A 259 5.59 -13.95 7.84
N THR A 260 6.06 -14.23 9.06
CA THR A 260 7.11 -15.23 9.29
C THR A 260 6.61 -16.66 9.12
N ALA A 261 5.35 -16.94 9.44
CA ALA A 261 4.74 -18.26 9.28
C ALA A 261 4.39 -18.60 7.81
N GLY A 262 4.04 -17.60 6.99
CA GLY A 262 3.72 -17.79 5.56
C GLY A 262 4.94 -17.88 4.64
N ALA A 263 6.15 -17.64 5.16
CA ALA A 263 7.42 -17.74 4.42
C ALA A 263 8.10 -19.13 4.52
N GLY A 264 7.48 -20.09 5.23
CA GLY A 264 7.98 -21.46 5.41
C GLY A 264 7.08 -22.49 4.75
#